data_AF-A0A0F9M0P4-F1
#
_entry.id   AF-A0A0F9M0P4-F1
#
_cell.length_a   1.000
_cell.length_b   1.000
_cell.length_c   1.000
_cell.angle_alpha   90.00
_cell.angle_beta   90.00
_cell.angle_gamma   90.00
#
_symmetry.space_group_name_H-M   'P 1'
#
loop_
_entity.id
_entity.type
_entity.pdbx_description
1 polymer ?
#
loop_
_entity_poly.entity_id
_entity_poly.type
_entity_poly.pdbx_seq_one_letter_code
_entity_poly.pdbx_strand_id
1 'polypeptide(L)'
;MLGNYYLSIFKHVFLMLFISIFVIACDKGAEDPKEAEAEPVVPTLSDENIKSFVIKMAEDYNAKRDSLLASFNKAKGDDHVYEFVNFRNNKWTPAYIKQKDYYQSVLAQNSAYLATSSTRPLFDVYENLIYIGIGLKNALLDNDETLLQAQLVEIQKDKETISRTVK
;
A
#
# COMPACT_ATOMS: atom_id res chain seq x y z
N MET A 1 -28.47 -60.15 -0.37
CA MET A 1 -28.46 -58.81 0.24
C MET A 1 -27.26 -58.65 1.19
N LEU A 2 -26.02 -58.72 0.68
CA LEU A 2 -24.80 -58.54 1.50
C LEU A 2 -23.83 -57.50 0.90
N GLY A 3 -23.89 -57.24 -0.41
CA GLY A 3 -22.95 -56.32 -1.09
C GLY A 3 -23.11 -54.83 -0.72
N ASN A 4 -24.32 -54.37 -0.36
CA ASN A 4 -24.56 -52.96 -0.04
C ASN A 4 -24.06 -52.54 1.35
N TYR A 5 -23.87 -53.49 2.27
CA TYR A 5 -23.34 -53.21 3.60
C TYR A 5 -21.82 -52.96 3.58
N TYR A 6 -21.07 -53.77 2.82
CA TYR A 6 -19.61 -53.62 2.71
C TYR A 6 -19.21 -52.31 2.01
N LEU A 7 -19.95 -51.89 0.99
CA LEU A 7 -19.69 -50.62 0.28
C LEU A 7 -19.94 -49.39 1.17
N SER A 8 -20.92 -49.47 2.09
CA SER A 8 -21.19 -48.42 3.06
C SER A 8 -20.09 -48.34 4.11
N ILE A 9 -19.66 -49.48 4.69
CA ILE A 9 -18.58 -49.52 5.67
C ILE A 9 -17.27 -48.97 5.08
N PHE A 10 -16.95 -49.33 3.83
CA PHE A 10 -15.74 -48.84 3.17
C PHE A 10 -15.74 -47.31 2.98
N LYS A 11 -16.90 -46.70 2.66
CA LYS A 11 -17.05 -45.24 2.57
C LYS A 11 -16.88 -44.54 3.92
N HIS A 12 -17.40 -45.12 5.00
CA HIS A 12 -17.30 -44.52 6.34
C HIS A 12 -15.87 -44.63 6.91
N VAL A 13 -15.17 -45.74 6.64
CA VAL A 13 -13.75 -45.90 7.00
C VAL A 13 -12.87 -44.91 6.21
N PHE A 14 -13.14 -44.72 4.92
CA PHE A 14 -12.39 -43.76 4.09
C PHE A 14 -12.63 -42.30 4.54
N LEU A 15 -13.88 -41.96 4.91
CA LEU A 15 -14.21 -40.63 5.43
C LEU A 15 -13.57 -40.34 6.79
N MET A 16 -13.48 -41.33 7.68
CA MET A 16 -12.78 -41.19 8.96
C MET A 16 -11.27 -41.02 8.79
N LEU A 17 -10.66 -41.68 7.78
CA LEU A 17 -9.22 -41.60 7.52
C LEU A 17 -8.78 -40.18 7.11
N PHE A 18 -9.62 -39.43 6.38
CA PHE A 18 -9.33 -38.04 5.99
C PHE A 18 -9.37 -37.05 7.15
N ILE A 19 -10.23 -37.27 8.15
CA ILE A 19 -10.33 -36.36 9.31
C ILE A 19 -9.06 -36.46 10.18
N SER A 20 -8.47 -37.66 10.28
CA SER A 20 -7.22 -37.87 11.04
C SER A 20 -5.97 -37.23 10.42
N ILE A 21 -5.98 -36.85 9.13
CA ILE A 21 -4.83 -36.20 8.48
C ILE A 21 -4.74 -34.70 8.82
N PHE A 22 -5.84 -34.07 9.25
CA PHE A 22 -5.87 -32.64 9.57
C PHE A 22 -5.43 -32.28 11.00
N VAL A 23 -5.05 -33.26 11.84
CA VAL A 23 -4.73 -33.01 13.26
C VAL A 23 -3.22 -32.94 13.55
N ILE A 24 -2.34 -33.07 12.53
CA ILE A 24 -0.87 -32.95 12.68
C ILE A 24 -0.31 -31.70 11.97
N ALA A 25 -1.08 -30.60 11.98
CA ALA A 25 -0.57 -29.27 11.61
C ALA A 25 -0.77 -28.28 12.75
N CYS A 26 -0.36 -28.68 13.96
CA CYS A 26 0.07 -27.78 15.02
C CYS A 26 1.52 -28.14 15.34
N ASP A 27 2.37 -28.09 14.31
CA ASP A 27 3.78 -27.89 14.58
C ASP A 27 3.90 -26.48 15.14
N LYS A 28 4.38 -26.39 16.37
CA LYS A 28 4.80 -25.14 16.99
C LYS A 28 6.03 -24.70 16.21
N GLY A 29 5.81 -24.12 15.04
CA GLY A 29 6.80 -23.36 14.32
C GLY A 29 7.31 -22.32 15.30
N ALA A 30 8.54 -22.53 15.75
CA ALA A 30 9.28 -21.54 16.50
C ALA A 30 9.08 -20.20 15.79
N GLU A 31 8.35 -19.30 16.43
CA GLU A 31 8.39 -17.90 16.06
C GLU A 31 9.84 -17.49 16.29
N ASP A 32 10.63 -17.47 15.22
CA ASP A 32 11.81 -16.63 15.17
C ASP A 32 11.36 -15.28 15.71
N PRO A 33 11.99 -14.74 16.77
CA PRO A 33 11.66 -13.42 17.25
C PRO A 33 12.00 -12.49 16.09
N LYS A 34 10.98 -12.06 15.35
CA LYS A 34 11.09 -10.90 14.47
C LYS A 34 11.64 -9.82 15.38
N GLU A 35 12.90 -9.45 15.17
CA GLU A 35 13.46 -8.23 15.72
C GLU A 35 12.39 -7.17 15.51
N ALA A 36 11.81 -6.69 16.61
CA ALA A 36 10.87 -5.59 16.55
C ALA A 36 11.66 -4.45 15.91
N GLU A 37 11.38 -4.15 14.64
CA GLU A 37 11.96 -2.99 13.96
C GLU A 37 11.69 -1.81 14.90
N ALA A 38 12.75 -1.23 15.45
CA ALA A 38 12.62 -0.10 16.37
C ALA A 38 11.77 0.97 15.68
N GLU A 39 10.72 1.45 16.38
CA GLU A 39 9.82 2.44 15.80
C GLU A 39 10.64 3.66 15.34
N PRO A 40 10.37 4.18 14.13
CA PRO A 40 11.12 5.30 13.59
C PRO A 40 10.97 6.51 14.52
N VAL A 41 12.10 7.09 14.92
CA VAL A 41 12.11 8.31 15.74
C VAL A 41 11.40 9.43 14.98
N VAL A 42 10.29 9.91 15.54
CA VAL A 42 9.50 11.00 14.95
C VAL A 42 10.14 12.35 15.32
N PRO A 43 10.61 13.14 14.34
CA PRO A 43 11.25 14.43 14.62
C PRO A 43 10.25 15.46 15.16
N THR A 44 10.75 16.30 16.07
CA THR A 44 10.08 17.58 16.40
C THR A 44 10.47 18.61 15.35
N LEU A 45 9.47 19.19 14.68
CA LEU A 45 9.66 20.17 13.62
C LEU A 45 9.89 21.57 14.21
N SER A 46 10.76 22.33 13.53
CA SER A 46 11.12 23.70 13.88
C SER A 46 11.55 24.45 12.64
N ASP A 47 11.74 25.76 12.76
CA ASP A 47 12.14 26.62 11.63
C ASP A 47 13.52 26.22 11.07
N GLU A 48 14.38 25.60 11.88
CA GLU A 48 15.70 25.13 11.46
C GLU A 48 15.63 23.86 10.59
N ASN A 49 14.62 23.01 10.76
CA ASN A 49 14.56 21.70 10.11
C ASN A 49 13.39 21.51 9.14
N ILE A 50 12.38 22.39 9.18
CA ILE A 50 11.16 22.22 8.38
C ILE A 50 11.45 22.21 6.88
N LYS A 51 12.42 23.02 6.43
CA LYS A 51 12.78 23.10 5.01
C LYS A 51 13.35 21.77 4.48
N SER A 52 14.31 21.18 5.19
CA SER A 52 14.89 19.89 4.78
C SER A 52 13.87 18.76 4.90
N PHE A 53 13.01 18.79 5.92
CA PHE A 53 11.93 17.83 6.09
C PHE A 53 10.95 17.85 4.90
N VAL A 54 10.49 19.03 4.49
CA VAL A 54 9.56 19.21 3.36
C VAL A 54 10.17 18.79 2.03
N ILE A 55 11.44 19.10 1.79
CA ILE A 55 12.18 18.62 0.61
C ILE A 55 12.19 17.10 0.58
N LYS A 56 12.56 16.45 1.70
CA LYS A 56 12.62 14.99 1.79
C LYS A 56 11.24 14.36 1.54
N MET A 57 10.19 14.95 2.10
CA MET A 57 8.82 14.48 1.92
C MET A 57 8.35 14.61 0.46
N ALA A 58 8.70 15.70 -0.21
CA ALA A 58 8.43 15.87 -1.64
C ALA A 58 9.19 14.85 -2.50
N GLU A 59 10.46 14.56 -2.18
CA GLU A 59 11.26 13.53 -2.85
C GLU A 59 10.65 12.13 -2.67
N ASP A 60 10.22 11.78 -1.46
CA ASP A 60 9.58 10.49 -1.19
C ASP A 60 8.25 10.36 -1.93
N TYR A 61 7.44 11.42 -1.96
CA TYR A 61 6.22 11.45 -2.77
C TYR A 61 6.54 11.22 -4.24
N ASN A 62 7.51 11.95 -4.80
CA ASN A 62 7.87 11.85 -6.21
C ASN A 62 8.35 10.44 -6.56
N ALA A 63 9.19 9.83 -5.72
CA ALA A 63 9.66 8.46 -5.93
C ALA A 63 8.50 7.44 -5.90
N LYS A 64 7.55 7.59 -4.98
CA LYS A 64 6.36 6.73 -4.92
C LYS A 64 5.45 6.93 -6.13
N ARG A 65 5.17 8.16 -6.52
CA ARG A 65 4.39 8.47 -7.73
C ARG A 65 5.05 7.91 -8.99
N ASP A 66 6.35 8.13 -9.15
CA ASP A 66 7.05 7.75 -10.37
C ASP A 66 7.16 6.22 -10.51
N SER A 67 7.39 5.50 -9.40
CA SER A 67 7.34 4.03 -9.42
C SER A 67 5.94 3.48 -9.75
N LEU A 68 4.88 4.13 -9.26
CA LEU A 68 3.49 3.78 -9.58
C LEU A 68 3.19 4.00 -11.07
N LEU A 69 3.52 5.18 -11.60
CA LEU A 69 3.30 5.53 -13.00
C LEU A 69 4.14 4.68 -13.95
N ALA A 70 5.38 4.35 -13.60
CA ALA A 70 6.21 3.47 -14.39
C ALA A 70 5.57 2.07 -14.54
N SER A 71 5.08 1.49 -13.43
CA SER A 71 4.38 0.21 -13.49
C SER A 71 3.06 0.29 -14.24
N PHE A 72 2.30 1.40 -14.09
CA PHE A 72 1.06 1.62 -14.80
C PHE A 72 1.29 1.70 -16.32
N ASN A 73 2.28 2.52 -16.75
CA ASN A 73 2.59 2.72 -18.16
C ASN A 73 3.05 1.43 -18.85
N LYS A 74 3.86 0.61 -18.15
CA LYS A 74 4.22 -0.72 -18.64
C LYS A 74 2.99 -1.60 -18.86
N ALA A 75 2.10 -1.66 -17.86
CA ALA A 75 0.90 -2.48 -17.95
C ALA A 75 -0.10 -2.01 -19.01
N LYS A 76 -0.23 -0.69 -19.21
CA LYS A 76 -1.08 -0.09 -20.26
C LYS A 76 -0.56 -0.41 -21.68
N GLY A 77 0.76 -0.49 -21.87
CA GLY A 77 1.38 -0.78 -23.17
C GLY A 77 1.27 -2.25 -23.62
N ASP A 78 1.26 -3.18 -22.66
CA ASP A 78 1.47 -4.60 -22.93
C ASP A 78 0.25 -5.51 -22.64
N ASP A 79 -0.95 -4.93 -22.40
CA ASP A 79 -2.15 -5.66 -21.92
C ASP A 79 -1.89 -6.50 -20.66
N HIS A 80 -1.02 -5.99 -19.78
CA HIS A 80 -0.56 -6.65 -18.57
C HIS A 80 -1.21 -6.05 -17.32
N VAL A 81 -2.52 -5.84 -17.38
CA VAL A 81 -3.30 -5.21 -16.30
C VAL A 81 -3.07 -5.88 -14.95
N TYR A 82 -2.98 -7.22 -14.94
CA TYR A 82 -2.71 -8.00 -13.72
C TYR A 82 -1.33 -7.70 -13.10
N GLU A 83 -0.31 -7.39 -13.91
CA GLU A 83 1.02 -7.02 -13.40
C GLU A 83 0.96 -5.73 -12.59
N PHE A 84 0.23 -4.71 -13.08
CA PHE A 84 0.03 -3.48 -12.34
C PHE A 84 -0.77 -3.69 -11.06
N VAL A 85 -1.88 -4.45 -11.12
CA VAL A 85 -2.68 -4.77 -9.92
C VAL A 85 -1.83 -5.46 -8.86
N ASN A 86 -1.06 -6.47 -9.26
CA ASN A 86 -0.17 -7.22 -8.36
C ASN A 86 0.93 -6.31 -7.78
N PHE A 87 1.59 -5.50 -8.61
CA PHE A 87 2.59 -4.53 -8.15
C PHE A 87 1.99 -3.54 -7.15
N ARG A 88 0.84 -2.93 -7.49
CA ARG A 88 0.17 -1.94 -6.65
C ARG A 88 -0.20 -2.53 -5.29
N ASN A 89 -0.80 -3.71 -5.27
CA ASN A 89 -1.31 -4.31 -4.04
C ASN A 89 -0.21 -4.90 -3.15
N ASN A 90 0.76 -5.59 -3.75
CA ASN A 90 1.70 -6.42 -2.99
C ASN A 90 3.09 -5.80 -2.82
N LYS A 91 3.43 -4.76 -3.59
CA LYS A 91 4.73 -4.06 -3.48
C LYS A 91 4.55 -2.60 -3.12
N TRP A 92 3.79 -1.88 -3.93
CA TRP A 92 3.69 -0.42 -3.80
C TRP A 92 2.90 -0.01 -2.55
N THR A 93 1.70 -0.58 -2.33
CA THR A 93 0.82 -0.20 -1.21
C THR A 93 1.48 -0.43 0.14
N PRO A 94 2.08 -1.60 0.44
CA PRO A 94 2.75 -1.80 1.73
C PRO A 94 3.90 -0.80 1.96
N ALA A 95 4.71 -0.56 0.91
CA ALA A 95 5.81 0.37 1.00
C ALA A 95 5.37 1.84 1.09
N TYR A 96 4.20 2.18 0.54
CA TYR A 96 3.56 3.48 0.70
C TYR A 96 2.99 3.65 2.11
N ILE A 97 2.24 2.66 2.62
CA ILE A 97 1.64 2.71 3.96
C ILE A 97 2.70 2.90 5.03
N LYS A 98 3.83 2.17 4.99
CA LYS A 98 4.94 2.35 5.94
C LYS A 98 5.44 3.81 5.98
N GLN A 99 5.57 4.47 4.82
CA GLN A 99 5.98 5.88 4.76
C GLN A 99 4.86 6.85 5.13
N LYS A 100 3.61 6.58 4.71
CA LYS A 100 2.43 7.37 5.10
C LYS A 100 2.30 7.41 6.62
N ASP A 101 2.43 6.26 7.28
CA ASP A 101 2.27 6.15 8.73
C ASP A 101 3.36 6.93 9.47
N TYR A 102 4.60 6.94 8.94
CA TYR A 102 5.66 7.83 9.41
C TYR A 102 5.26 9.31 9.30
N TYR A 103 4.81 9.77 8.13
CA TYR A 103 4.40 11.17 7.97
C TYR A 103 3.16 11.56 8.78
N GLN A 104 2.19 10.66 8.93
CA GLN A 104 1.04 10.88 9.80
C GLN A 104 1.46 10.99 11.27
N SER A 105 2.46 10.23 11.69
CA SER A 105 3.05 10.35 13.04
C SER A 105 3.73 11.70 13.23
N VAL A 106 4.49 12.18 12.23
CA VAL A 106 5.08 13.53 12.26
C VAL A 106 4.00 14.60 12.33
N LEU A 107 2.94 14.49 11.52
CA LEU A 107 1.82 15.43 11.53
C LEU A 107 1.14 15.49 12.90
N ALA A 108 0.88 14.32 13.50
CA ALA A 108 0.24 14.21 14.80
C ALA A 108 1.07 14.87 15.91
N GLN A 109 2.37 14.54 15.98
CA GLN A 109 3.29 15.07 16.97
C GLN A 109 3.53 16.59 16.83
N ASN A 110 3.52 17.09 15.60
CA ASN A 110 3.84 18.50 15.29
C ASN A 110 2.60 19.32 14.91
N SER A 111 1.41 18.84 15.27
CA SER A 111 0.14 19.43 14.84
C SER A 111 0.02 20.92 15.18
N ALA A 112 0.52 21.35 16.35
CA ALA A 112 0.52 22.76 16.75
C ALA A 112 1.44 23.62 15.86
N TYR A 113 2.67 23.16 15.59
CA TYR A 113 3.62 23.85 14.71
C TYR A 113 3.08 23.93 13.27
N LEU A 114 2.50 22.84 12.79
CA LEU A 114 1.99 22.71 11.42
C LEU A 114 0.65 23.42 11.20
N ALA A 115 -0.10 23.75 12.26
CA ALA A 115 -1.37 24.47 12.14
C ALA A 115 -1.23 25.85 11.49
N THR A 116 -0.10 26.51 11.71
CA THR A 116 0.23 27.83 11.14
C THR A 116 1.23 27.75 9.99
N SER A 117 1.74 26.56 9.68
CA SER A 117 2.76 26.36 8.65
C SER A 117 2.13 26.22 7.26
N SER A 118 2.74 26.85 6.26
CA SER A 118 2.42 26.67 4.84
C SER A 118 2.72 25.26 4.30
N THR A 119 3.30 24.41 5.15
CA THR A 119 3.77 23.06 4.80
C THR A 119 2.72 21.97 4.98
N ARG A 120 1.65 22.24 5.75
CA ARG A 120 0.55 21.31 5.98
C ARG A 120 -0.05 20.70 4.70
N PRO A 121 -0.27 21.46 3.60
CA PRO A 121 -0.81 20.89 2.36
C PRO A 121 0.00 19.72 1.78
N LEU A 122 1.30 19.60 2.11
CA LEU A 122 2.11 18.49 1.63
C LEU A 122 1.71 17.15 2.25
N PHE A 123 1.19 17.15 3.48
CA PHE A 123 0.67 15.94 4.11
C PHE A 123 -0.60 15.44 3.40
N ASP A 124 -1.49 16.36 3.03
CA ASP A 124 -2.71 16.02 2.28
C ASP A 124 -2.36 15.47 0.89
N VAL A 125 -1.37 16.07 0.21
CA VAL A 125 -0.84 15.55 -1.07
C VAL A 125 -0.29 14.13 -0.92
N TYR A 126 0.46 13.85 0.15
CA TYR A 126 1.00 12.53 0.39
C TYR A 126 -0.12 11.50 0.65
N GLU A 127 -1.18 11.89 1.36
CA GLU A 127 -2.36 11.07 1.57
C GLU A 127 -3.13 10.82 0.26
N ASN A 128 -3.21 11.81 -0.62
CA ASN A 128 -3.93 11.70 -1.90
C ASN A 128 -3.38 10.58 -2.81
N LEU A 129 -2.08 10.27 -2.71
CA LEU A 129 -1.39 9.33 -3.60
C LEU A 129 -2.01 7.92 -3.60
N ILE A 130 -2.60 7.46 -2.49
CA ILE A 130 -3.29 6.16 -2.45
C ILE A 130 -4.51 6.13 -3.36
N TYR A 131 -5.25 7.23 -3.42
CA TYR A 131 -6.46 7.35 -4.23
C TYR A 131 -6.12 7.44 -5.71
N ILE A 132 -5.03 8.15 -6.06
CA ILE A 132 -4.46 8.14 -7.41
C ILE A 132 -4.15 6.69 -7.83
N GLY A 133 -3.47 5.91 -6.97
CA GLY A 133 -3.17 4.51 -7.28
C GLY A 133 -4.41 3.61 -7.42
N ILE A 134 -5.48 3.88 -6.67
CA ILE A 134 -6.77 3.18 -6.83
C ILE A 134 -7.42 3.56 -8.15
N GLY A 135 -7.47 4.86 -8.46
CA GLY A 135 -8.06 5.38 -9.69
C GLY A 135 -7.35 4.86 -10.93
N LEU A 136 -6.01 4.85 -10.94
CA LEU A 136 -5.23 4.27 -12.03
C LEU A 136 -5.52 2.78 -12.22
N LYS A 137 -5.69 2.03 -11.13
CA LYS A 137 -6.02 0.59 -11.18
C LYS A 137 -7.38 0.37 -11.82
N ASN A 138 -8.39 1.11 -11.39
CA ASN A 138 -9.73 0.97 -11.93
C ASN A 138 -9.80 1.47 -13.38
N ALA A 139 -9.14 2.58 -13.71
CA ALA A 139 -9.05 3.07 -15.08
C ALA A 139 -8.46 2.03 -16.03
N LEU A 140 -7.45 1.29 -15.58
CA LEU A 140 -6.83 0.22 -16.37
C LEU A 140 -7.72 -1.02 -16.49
N LEU A 141 -8.38 -1.43 -15.41
CA LEU A 141 -9.27 -2.61 -15.39
C LEU A 141 -10.53 -2.41 -16.24
N ASP A 142 -11.10 -1.21 -16.16
CA ASP A 142 -12.39 -0.88 -16.80
C ASP A 142 -12.20 -0.21 -18.17
N ASN A 143 -10.94 -0.02 -18.61
CA ASN A 143 -10.58 0.74 -19.79
C ASN A 143 -11.23 2.15 -19.80
N ASP A 144 -11.28 2.79 -18.63
CA ASP A 144 -11.92 4.08 -18.41
C ASP A 144 -10.91 5.23 -18.57
N GLU A 145 -10.87 5.77 -19.79
CA GLU A 145 -10.03 6.93 -20.13
C GLU A 145 -10.45 8.20 -19.38
N THR A 146 -11.74 8.35 -19.00
CA THR A 146 -12.19 9.54 -18.24
C THR A 146 -11.59 9.50 -16.84
N LEU A 147 -11.64 8.34 -16.18
CA LEU A 147 -11.04 8.14 -14.87
C LEU A 147 -9.52 8.32 -14.93
N LEU A 148 -8.86 7.85 -16.00
CA LEU A 148 -7.44 8.06 -16.21
C LEU A 148 -7.10 9.56 -16.27
N GLN A 149 -7.82 10.33 -17.08
CA GLN A 149 -7.58 11.78 -17.18
C GLN A 149 -7.81 12.48 -15.84
N ALA A 150 -8.83 12.08 -15.07
CA ALA A 150 -9.05 12.60 -13.73
C ALA A 150 -7.84 12.35 -12.80
N GLN A 151 -7.23 11.16 -12.84
CA GLN A 151 -6.05 10.88 -12.02
C GLN A 151 -4.82 11.70 -12.47
N LEU A 152 -4.65 11.94 -13.77
CA LEU A 152 -3.57 12.78 -14.28
C LEU A 152 -3.73 14.24 -13.84
N VAL A 153 -4.97 14.73 -13.77
CA VAL A 153 -5.28 16.07 -13.22
C VAL A 153 -4.93 16.15 -11.74
N GLU A 154 -5.28 15.14 -10.94
CA GLU A 154 -4.91 15.10 -9.51
C GLU A 154 -3.38 15.06 -9.31
N ILE A 155 -2.66 14.26 -10.12
CA ILE A 155 -1.19 14.27 -10.11
C ILE A 155 -0.62 15.66 -10.42
N GLN A 156 -1.24 16.40 -11.33
CA GLN A 156 -0.80 17.74 -11.69
C GLN A 156 -1.05 18.74 -10.55
N LYS A 157 -2.22 18.67 -9.89
CA LYS A 157 -2.51 19.47 -8.68
C LYS A 157 -1.53 19.18 -7.54
N ASP A 158 -1.18 17.91 -7.34
CA ASP A 158 -0.19 17.52 -6.33
C ASP A 158 1.18 18.15 -6.64
N LYS A 159 1.63 18.09 -7.90
CA LYS A 159 2.89 18.75 -8.34
C LYS A 159 2.89 20.26 -8.08
N GLU A 160 1.77 20.93 -8.37
CA GLU A 160 1.63 22.37 -8.13
C GLU A 160 1.65 22.72 -6.65
N THR A 161 1.04 21.88 -5.81
CA THR A 161 1.05 22.04 -4.36
C THR A 161 2.45 21.83 -3.80
N ILE A 162 3.14 20.75 -4.20
CA ILE A 162 4.54 20.51 -3.83
C ILE A 162 5.43 21.69 -4.24
N SER A 163 5.29 22.19 -5.48
CA SER A 163 6.10 23.32 -5.95
C SER A 163 5.87 24.60 -5.15
N ARG A 164 4.65 24.84 -4.64
CA ARG A 164 4.36 25.99 -3.77
C ARG A 164 4.89 25.80 -2.36
N THR A 165 4.90 24.58 -1.86
CA THR A 165 5.29 24.28 -0.47
C THR A 165 6.81 24.13 -0.29
N VAL A 166 7.54 23.69 -1.31
CA VAL A 166 9.00 23.47 -1.25
C VAL A 166 9.81 24.76 -1.52
N LYS A 167 9.18 25.83 -1.99
CA LYS A 167 9.81 27.14 -2.24
C LYS A 167 10.20 27.84 -0.95
#